data_AF-A0A970FX19-F1
#
_entry.id   AF-A0A970FX19-F1
#
_cell.length_a   1.000
_cell.length_b   1.000
_cell.length_c   1.000
_cell.angle_alpha   90.00
_cell.angle_beta   90.00
_cell.angle_gamma   90.00
#
_symmetry.space_group_name_H-M   'P 1'
#
loop_
_entity.id
_entity.type
_entity.pdbx_description
1 polymer ?
#
loop_
_entity_poly.entity_id
_entity_poly.type
_entity_poly.pdbx_seq_one_letter_code
_entity_poly.pdbx_strand_id
1 'polypeptide(L)'
;MIVFPAIDIIGGQCVRLYKGDFSTAEKVAEDPLKTALEFKKAGAEWIHMVDLDGAKKGEKVNSAVFIEVAQKSGLKVQLGGGIRDMGTLEFYLSSGISRCVLGSAAIKNPEFVRQAVRKFGERIAVGIDAVDGFAATEGWIELSKLNYIQAAKQMEEVGVRTLIFTDISKDGTLEGPNFEQLSELANTISCDIIASGGIKDLSHIHRLAEMGIYGVICGKALYNGTLDLASAIVAAEPERLFKKSELIPAVVQDDKTGEVLMLAYMDMEAYKRTLKTGTTWFWSRSRQEYWNKGANSGNYQQVMSISCDCDDDTLLIRVVQHGSACHTGSRSCFFKEIKPRNL
;
A
#
# COMPACT_ATOMS: atom_id res chain seq x y z
N MET A 1 3.00 8.20 0.23
CA MET A 1 3.54 6.82 0.30
C MET A 1 3.15 6.07 -0.97
N ILE A 2 4.01 5.22 -1.53
CA ILE A 2 3.71 4.43 -2.75
C ILE A 2 3.07 3.08 -2.39
N VAL A 3 1.99 2.70 -3.06
CA VAL A 3 1.40 1.35 -2.93
C VAL A 3 1.92 0.44 -4.06
N PHE A 4 2.58 -0.66 -3.68
CA PHE A 4 3.13 -1.68 -4.56
C PHE A 4 2.22 -2.91 -4.55
N PRO A 5 1.24 -3.03 -5.45
CA PRO A 5 0.55 -4.30 -5.63
C PRO A 5 1.56 -5.39 -6.03
N ALA A 6 1.37 -6.61 -5.53
CA ALA A 6 2.37 -7.65 -5.68
C ALA A 6 1.89 -8.93 -6.38
N ILE A 7 2.79 -9.54 -7.17
CA ILE A 7 2.62 -10.84 -7.83
C ILE A 7 3.82 -11.72 -7.50
N ASP A 8 3.58 -12.90 -6.93
CA ASP A 8 4.61 -13.92 -6.80
C ASP A 8 4.41 -14.97 -7.90
N ILE A 9 5.50 -15.49 -8.47
CA ILE A 9 5.45 -16.43 -9.59
C ILE A 9 6.11 -17.76 -9.22
N ILE A 10 5.37 -18.85 -9.42
CA ILE A 10 5.88 -20.24 -9.46
C ILE A 10 5.42 -20.88 -10.76
N GLY A 11 6.33 -21.47 -11.54
CA GLY A 11 6.03 -22.15 -12.80
C GLY A 11 5.29 -21.26 -13.81
N GLY A 12 5.56 -19.95 -13.80
CA GLY A 12 4.88 -18.95 -14.62
C GLY A 12 3.48 -18.53 -14.14
N GLN A 13 2.98 -19.08 -13.03
CA GLN A 13 1.65 -18.79 -12.49
C GLN A 13 1.70 -17.81 -11.33
N CYS A 14 0.70 -16.93 -11.22
CA CYS A 14 0.51 -16.03 -10.08
C CYS A 14 0.06 -16.83 -8.86
N VAL A 15 0.88 -16.86 -7.83
CA VAL A 15 0.63 -17.61 -6.60
C VAL A 15 0.71 -16.74 -5.36
N ARG A 16 0.23 -17.29 -4.24
CA ARG A 16 0.54 -16.80 -2.90
C ARG A 16 0.93 -17.93 -1.98
N LEU A 17 1.88 -17.63 -1.10
CA LEU A 17 2.30 -18.50 -0.01
C LEU A 17 1.73 -17.97 1.31
N TYR A 18 1.49 -18.86 2.27
CA TYR A 18 1.27 -18.49 3.66
C TYR A 18 2.61 -18.54 4.41
N LYS A 19 3.05 -17.40 4.95
CA LYS A 19 4.35 -17.27 5.66
C LYS A 19 5.54 -17.85 4.87
N GLY A 20 5.51 -17.70 3.54
CA GLY A 20 6.59 -18.16 2.65
C GLY A 20 6.71 -19.67 2.48
N ASP A 21 5.76 -20.45 2.99
CA ASP A 21 5.77 -21.91 2.84
C ASP A 21 5.32 -22.31 1.43
N PHE A 22 6.26 -22.82 0.63
CA PHE A 22 6.02 -23.32 -0.73
C PHE A 22 4.97 -24.42 -0.82
N SER A 23 4.74 -25.19 0.26
CA SER A 23 3.69 -26.22 0.28
C SER A 23 2.27 -25.64 0.32
N THR A 24 2.14 -24.37 0.68
CA THR A 24 0.86 -23.64 0.76
C THR A 24 0.57 -22.80 -0.48
N ALA A 25 1.29 -23.04 -1.59
CA ALA A 25 1.14 -22.27 -2.81
C ALA A 25 -0.27 -22.41 -3.39
N GLU A 26 -0.98 -21.29 -3.42
CA GLU A 26 -2.32 -21.17 -4.01
C GLU A 26 -2.28 -20.25 -5.23
N LYS A 27 -2.90 -20.68 -6.32
CA LYS A 27 -3.05 -19.84 -7.50
C LYS A 27 -4.07 -18.73 -7.24
N VAL A 28 -3.64 -17.49 -7.41
CA VAL A 28 -4.46 -16.29 -7.14
C VAL A 28 -4.88 -15.54 -8.40
N ALA A 29 -4.21 -15.81 -9.52
CA ALA A 29 -4.57 -15.27 -10.83
C ALA A 29 -4.06 -16.17 -11.96
N GLU A 30 -4.72 -16.05 -13.11
CA GLU A 30 -4.44 -16.87 -14.30
C GLU A 30 -3.26 -16.33 -15.13
N ASP A 31 -3.19 -15.02 -15.32
CA ASP A 31 -2.25 -14.37 -16.25
C ASP A 31 -1.55 -13.16 -15.60
N PRO A 32 -0.21 -13.18 -15.47
CA PRO A 32 0.53 -12.10 -14.83
C PRO A 32 0.39 -10.72 -15.50
N LEU A 33 0.34 -10.67 -16.84
CA LEU A 33 0.23 -9.41 -17.57
C LEU A 33 -1.17 -8.80 -17.40
N LYS A 34 -2.22 -9.61 -17.48
CA LYS A 34 -3.59 -9.19 -17.25
C LYS A 34 -3.76 -8.63 -15.84
N THR A 35 -3.25 -9.33 -14.83
CA THR A 35 -3.26 -8.83 -13.44
C THR A 35 -2.50 -7.51 -13.30
N ALA A 36 -1.34 -7.38 -13.94
CA ALA A 36 -0.59 -6.12 -13.95
C ALA A 36 -1.39 -4.97 -14.64
N LEU A 37 -2.08 -5.25 -15.76
CA LEU A 37 -2.94 -4.27 -16.43
C LEU A 37 -4.14 -3.85 -15.57
N GLU A 38 -4.71 -4.77 -14.78
CA GLU A 38 -5.75 -4.46 -13.80
C GLU A 38 -5.22 -3.54 -12.69
N PHE A 39 -4.01 -3.78 -12.18
CA PHE A 39 -3.35 -2.87 -11.25
C PHE A 39 -3.08 -1.49 -11.85
N LYS A 40 -2.63 -1.43 -13.11
CA LYS A 40 -2.46 -0.17 -13.84
C LYS A 40 -3.78 0.60 -13.95
N LYS A 41 -4.86 -0.09 -14.29
CA LYS A 41 -6.21 0.48 -14.39
C LYS A 41 -6.71 1.03 -13.06
N ALA A 42 -6.34 0.41 -11.94
CA ALA A 42 -6.64 0.89 -10.60
C ALA A 42 -5.79 2.10 -10.16
N GLY A 43 -4.84 2.54 -11.00
CA GLY A 43 -4.01 3.72 -10.77
C GLY A 43 -2.61 3.44 -10.23
N ALA A 44 -2.19 2.16 -10.12
CA ALA A 44 -0.84 1.86 -9.67
C ALA A 44 0.21 2.40 -10.67
N GLU A 45 1.34 2.86 -10.13
CA GLU A 45 2.51 3.23 -10.93
C GLU A 45 3.61 2.17 -10.89
N TRP A 46 3.65 1.41 -9.81
CA TRP A 46 4.62 0.37 -9.56
C TRP A 46 3.94 -0.98 -9.37
N ILE A 47 4.69 -2.04 -9.61
CA ILE A 47 4.34 -3.41 -9.24
C ILE A 47 5.55 -4.08 -8.62
N HIS A 48 5.32 -4.82 -7.54
CA HIS A 48 6.34 -5.67 -6.92
C HIS A 48 6.16 -7.11 -7.40
N MET A 49 7.23 -7.73 -7.89
CA MET A 49 7.19 -9.09 -8.42
C MET A 49 8.30 -9.95 -7.82
N VAL A 50 8.01 -11.22 -7.58
CA VAL A 50 8.98 -12.17 -7.03
C VAL A 50 9.02 -13.45 -7.86
N ASP A 51 10.20 -13.80 -8.37
CA ASP A 51 10.49 -15.14 -8.92
C ASP A 51 10.76 -16.11 -7.77
N LEU A 52 9.74 -16.85 -7.32
CA LEU A 52 9.91 -17.79 -6.19
C LEU A 52 10.73 -19.01 -6.61
N ASP A 53 10.60 -19.48 -7.85
CA ASP A 53 11.49 -20.51 -8.39
C ASP A 53 12.94 -20.02 -8.45
N GLY A 54 13.12 -18.77 -8.91
CA GLY A 54 14.42 -18.14 -8.96
C GLY A 54 15.03 -17.93 -7.59
N ALA A 55 14.23 -17.51 -6.59
CA ALA A 55 14.66 -17.40 -5.20
C ALA A 55 15.20 -18.74 -4.67
N LYS A 56 14.49 -19.84 -4.97
CA LYS A 56 14.85 -21.20 -4.53
C LYS A 56 16.08 -21.75 -5.25
N LYS A 57 16.19 -21.57 -6.57
CA LYS A 57 17.32 -22.09 -7.36
C LYS A 57 18.55 -21.20 -7.35
N GLY A 58 18.38 -19.91 -7.08
CA GLY A 58 19.44 -18.91 -7.14
C GLY A 58 19.80 -18.45 -8.56
N GLU A 59 18.88 -18.59 -9.51
CA GLU A 59 19.05 -18.21 -10.91
C GLU A 59 17.74 -17.64 -11.49
N LYS A 60 17.80 -17.06 -12.68
CA LYS A 60 16.60 -16.58 -13.39
C LYS A 60 15.81 -17.76 -13.96
N VAL A 61 14.58 -18.00 -13.49
CA VAL A 61 13.74 -19.11 -13.97
C VAL A 61 12.61 -18.60 -14.85
N ASN A 62 11.84 -17.63 -14.35
CA ASN A 62 10.62 -17.15 -15.00
C ASN A 62 10.83 -15.81 -15.74
N SER A 63 12.06 -15.51 -16.17
CA SER A 63 12.46 -14.20 -16.72
C SER A 63 11.54 -13.64 -17.80
N ALA A 64 11.03 -14.48 -18.71
CA ALA A 64 10.14 -14.06 -19.79
C ALA A 64 8.86 -13.37 -19.27
N VAL A 65 8.30 -13.87 -18.17
CA VAL A 65 7.08 -13.32 -17.55
C VAL A 65 7.32 -11.88 -17.07
N PHE A 66 8.41 -11.65 -16.34
CA PHE A 66 8.69 -10.33 -15.77
C PHE A 66 9.06 -9.29 -16.82
N ILE A 67 9.79 -9.71 -17.86
CA ILE A 67 10.14 -8.84 -18.99
C ILE A 67 8.88 -8.44 -19.76
N GLU A 68 7.97 -9.38 -20.01
CA GLU A 68 6.70 -9.08 -20.66
C GLU A 68 5.88 -8.07 -19.86
N VAL A 69 5.74 -8.27 -18.54
CA VAL A 69 5.03 -7.33 -17.68
C VAL A 69 5.70 -5.95 -17.71
N ALA A 70 7.02 -5.88 -17.61
CA ALA A 70 7.75 -4.62 -17.65
C ALA A 70 7.57 -3.84 -18.96
N GLN A 71 7.50 -4.54 -20.08
CA GLN A 71 7.40 -3.92 -21.40
C GLN A 71 5.96 -3.53 -21.77
N LYS A 72 4.96 -4.30 -21.31
CA LYS A 72 3.57 -4.16 -21.81
C LYS A 72 2.60 -3.54 -20.81
N SER A 73 2.88 -3.55 -19.51
CA SER A 73 1.92 -3.06 -18.50
C SER A 73 1.88 -1.54 -18.36
N GLY A 74 2.96 -0.84 -18.73
CA GLY A 74 3.13 0.59 -18.42
C GLY A 74 3.35 0.87 -16.91
N LEU A 75 3.64 -0.16 -16.11
CA LEU A 75 4.05 -0.06 -14.71
C LEU A 75 5.57 -0.12 -14.59
N LYS A 76 6.11 0.54 -13.56
CA LYS A 76 7.49 0.33 -13.13
C LYS A 76 7.58 -0.98 -12.34
N VAL A 77 8.41 -1.91 -12.80
CA VAL A 77 8.55 -3.23 -12.17
C VAL A 77 9.70 -3.23 -11.17
N GLN A 78 9.41 -3.58 -9.91
CA GLN A 78 10.38 -3.95 -8.90
C GLN A 78 10.42 -5.48 -8.80
N LEU A 79 11.56 -6.11 -9.09
CA LEU A 79 11.70 -7.57 -9.19
C LEU A 79 12.69 -8.13 -8.17
N GLY A 80 12.27 -9.13 -7.40
CA GLY A 80 13.12 -9.99 -6.57
C GLY A 80 13.12 -11.45 -7.03
N GLY A 81 14.02 -12.25 -6.45
CA GLY A 81 14.11 -13.70 -6.69
C GLY A 81 15.26 -14.09 -7.61
N GLY A 82 16.23 -14.84 -7.08
CA GLY A 82 17.31 -15.45 -7.87
C GLY A 82 18.42 -14.53 -8.38
N ILE A 83 18.46 -13.27 -7.97
CA ILE A 83 19.47 -12.29 -8.40
C ILE A 83 20.71 -12.39 -7.49
N ARG A 84 21.73 -13.14 -7.91
CA ARG A 84 22.94 -13.41 -7.12
C ARG A 84 24.24 -12.87 -7.72
N ASP A 85 24.18 -12.29 -8.92
CA ASP A 85 25.34 -11.82 -9.66
C ASP A 85 25.03 -10.59 -10.53
N MET A 86 26.10 -9.88 -10.94
CA MET A 86 26.01 -8.65 -11.74
C MET A 86 25.44 -8.88 -13.15
N GLY A 87 25.67 -10.05 -13.75
CA GLY A 87 25.17 -10.37 -15.10
C GLY A 87 23.65 -10.53 -15.10
N THR A 88 23.10 -11.24 -14.12
CA THR A 88 21.65 -11.38 -13.92
C THR A 88 21.00 -10.02 -13.63
N LEU A 89 21.65 -9.19 -12.81
CA LEU A 89 21.20 -7.83 -12.51
C LEU A 89 21.17 -6.94 -13.77
N GLU A 90 22.25 -6.95 -14.56
CA GLU A 90 22.36 -6.23 -15.83
C GLU A 90 21.30 -6.66 -16.83
N PHE A 91 21.07 -7.96 -16.95
CA PHE A 91 20.05 -8.52 -17.81
C PHE A 91 18.66 -7.98 -17.47
N TYR A 92 18.25 -8.02 -16.21
CA TYR A 92 16.92 -7.53 -15.82
C TYR A 92 16.75 -6.04 -16.03
N LEU A 93 17.72 -5.24 -15.57
CA LEU A 93 17.65 -3.77 -15.68
C LEU A 93 17.68 -3.31 -17.15
N SER A 94 18.45 -3.97 -18.02
CA SER A 94 18.47 -3.66 -19.46
C SER A 94 17.22 -4.15 -20.20
N SER A 95 16.48 -5.11 -19.65
CA SER A 95 15.26 -5.65 -20.24
C SER A 95 13.98 -4.89 -19.85
N GLY A 96 14.10 -3.80 -19.09
CA GLY A 96 12.98 -2.92 -18.70
C GLY A 96 12.56 -3.00 -17.23
N ILE A 97 13.15 -3.90 -16.43
CA ILE A 97 12.91 -3.91 -14.99
C ILE A 97 13.43 -2.61 -14.38
N SER A 98 12.56 -1.90 -13.66
CA SER A 98 12.88 -0.57 -13.13
C SER A 98 13.76 -0.64 -11.88
N ARG A 99 13.60 -1.69 -11.06
CA ARG A 99 14.37 -1.90 -9.84
C ARG A 99 14.53 -3.38 -9.52
N CYS A 100 15.73 -3.81 -9.14
CA CYS A 100 16.00 -5.17 -8.69
C CYS A 100 16.12 -5.21 -7.16
N VAL A 101 15.61 -6.28 -6.55
CA VAL A 101 15.62 -6.51 -5.10
C VAL A 101 16.65 -7.59 -4.77
N LEU A 102 17.63 -7.23 -3.96
CA LEU A 102 18.67 -8.14 -3.47
C LEU A 102 18.31 -8.57 -2.05
N GLY A 103 17.85 -9.81 -1.88
CA GLY A 103 17.51 -10.39 -0.57
C GLY A 103 18.73 -11.03 0.09
N SER A 104 18.87 -12.36 0.00
CA SER A 104 19.94 -13.12 0.65
C SER A 104 21.36 -12.62 0.37
N ALA A 105 21.58 -12.02 -0.81
CA ALA A 105 22.86 -11.45 -1.19
C ALA A 105 23.29 -10.26 -0.30
N ALA A 106 22.34 -9.51 0.29
CA ALA A 106 22.63 -8.42 1.22
C ALA A 106 23.42 -8.87 2.45
N ILE A 107 23.16 -10.10 2.92
CA ILE A 107 23.80 -10.66 4.10
C ILE A 107 25.01 -11.52 3.69
N LYS A 108 24.85 -12.36 2.67
CA LYS A 108 25.88 -13.33 2.27
C LYS A 108 27.00 -12.73 1.41
N ASN A 109 26.71 -11.67 0.64
CA ASN A 109 27.67 -11.04 -0.25
C ASN A 109 27.48 -9.50 -0.31
N PRO A 110 27.80 -8.77 0.78
CA PRO A 110 27.67 -7.31 0.82
C PRO A 110 28.49 -6.59 -0.25
N GLU A 111 29.59 -7.18 -0.70
CA GLU A 111 30.43 -6.58 -1.74
C GLU A 111 29.75 -6.59 -3.13
N PHE A 112 28.99 -7.65 -3.44
CA PHE A 112 28.13 -7.63 -4.63
C PHE A 112 27.09 -6.52 -4.55
N VAL A 113 26.44 -6.32 -3.39
CA VAL A 113 25.49 -5.20 -3.21
C VAL A 113 26.19 -3.86 -3.40
N ARG A 114 27.40 -3.68 -2.85
CA ARG A 114 28.21 -2.46 -3.05
C ARG A 114 28.48 -2.18 -4.52
N GLN A 115 28.86 -3.20 -5.28
CA GLN A 115 29.10 -3.06 -6.73
C GLN A 115 27.82 -2.73 -7.49
N ALA A 116 26.71 -3.41 -7.15
CA ALA A 116 25.40 -3.17 -7.73
C ALA A 116 24.93 -1.73 -7.49
N VAL A 117 24.98 -1.25 -6.24
CA VAL A 117 24.61 0.10 -5.85
C VAL A 117 25.50 1.13 -6.55
N ARG A 118 26.82 0.92 -6.58
CA ARG A 118 27.76 1.82 -7.26
C ARG A 118 27.45 1.96 -8.75
N LYS A 119 27.03 0.87 -9.41
CA LYS A 119 26.77 0.85 -10.85
C LYS A 119 25.35 1.34 -11.20
N PHE A 120 24.35 1.02 -10.39
CA PHE A 120 22.93 1.20 -10.73
C PHE A 120 22.14 2.11 -9.79
N GLY A 121 22.72 2.56 -8.69
CA GLY A 121 22.12 3.52 -7.76
C GLY A 121 20.74 3.08 -7.25
N GLU A 122 19.76 3.97 -7.40
CA GLU A 122 18.37 3.80 -6.93
C GLU A 122 17.61 2.64 -7.59
N ARG A 123 18.16 2.04 -8.67
CA ARG A 123 17.59 0.84 -9.27
C ARG A 123 17.89 -0.43 -8.47
N ILE A 124 18.55 -0.32 -7.32
CA ILE A 124 18.81 -1.41 -6.38
C ILE A 124 18.04 -1.16 -5.09
N ALA A 125 17.20 -2.11 -4.71
CA ALA A 125 16.63 -2.22 -3.37
C ALA A 125 17.21 -3.46 -2.68
N VAL A 126 17.23 -3.44 -1.35
CA VAL A 126 17.58 -4.61 -0.54
C VAL A 126 16.37 -5.09 0.24
N GLY A 127 16.12 -6.40 0.22
CA GLY A 127 15.12 -7.05 1.07
C GLY A 127 15.75 -7.51 2.38
N ILE A 128 15.19 -7.10 3.50
CA ILE A 128 15.51 -7.59 4.84
C ILE A 128 14.26 -8.27 5.37
N ASP A 129 14.25 -9.59 5.30
CA ASP A 129 13.20 -10.41 5.88
C ASP A 129 13.65 -10.80 7.30
N ALA A 130 12.78 -10.63 8.30
CA ALA A 130 13.12 -10.89 9.69
C ALA A 130 12.15 -11.86 10.37
N VAL A 131 12.70 -12.67 11.27
CA VAL A 131 11.97 -13.53 12.22
C VAL A 131 12.52 -13.22 13.61
N ASP A 132 11.64 -12.93 14.56
CA ASP A 132 12.01 -12.61 15.95
C ASP A 132 13.09 -11.50 16.07
N GLY A 133 13.09 -10.54 15.15
CA GLY A 133 14.04 -9.42 15.11
C GLY A 133 15.41 -9.76 14.50
N PHE A 134 15.58 -10.94 13.92
CA PHE A 134 16.80 -11.37 13.25
C PHE A 134 16.56 -11.58 11.77
N ALA A 135 17.52 -11.14 10.95
CA ALA A 135 17.39 -11.25 9.51
C ALA A 135 17.52 -12.72 9.06
N ALA A 136 16.67 -13.14 8.13
CA ALA A 136 16.64 -14.47 7.55
C ALA A 136 17.20 -14.45 6.12
N THR A 137 17.79 -15.58 5.69
CA THR A 137 18.33 -15.76 4.34
C THR A 137 17.81 -17.05 3.69
N GLU A 138 18.16 -17.29 2.42
CA GLU A 138 17.75 -18.47 1.63
C GLU A 138 16.22 -18.72 1.60
N GLY A 139 15.44 -17.69 1.26
CA GLY A 139 13.98 -17.85 1.19
C GLY A 139 13.36 -18.20 2.55
N TRP A 140 13.90 -17.61 3.62
CA TRP A 140 13.41 -17.68 5.01
C TRP A 140 13.76 -18.96 5.76
N ILE A 141 14.68 -19.77 5.21
CA ILE A 141 15.10 -21.05 5.80
C ILE A 141 16.25 -20.88 6.80
N GLU A 142 17.23 -20.01 6.50
CA GLU A 142 18.43 -19.84 7.32
C GLU A 142 18.33 -18.57 8.19
N LEU A 143 18.16 -18.74 9.50
CA LEU A 143 18.24 -17.63 10.46
C LEU A 143 19.69 -17.14 10.59
N SER A 144 19.91 -15.84 10.36
CA SER A 144 21.18 -15.21 10.71
C SER A 144 21.15 -14.77 12.19
N LYS A 145 22.33 -14.52 12.77
CA LYS A 145 22.44 -13.85 14.09
C LYS A 145 22.39 -12.32 13.98
N LEU A 146 22.20 -11.78 12.78
CA LEU A 146 22.25 -10.35 12.52
C LEU A 146 20.89 -9.74 12.81
N ASN A 147 20.83 -8.79 13.75
CA ASN A 147 19.62 -8.05 14.03
C ASN A 147 19.21 -7.22 12.80
N TYR A 148 17.91 -7.11 12.54
CA TYR A 148 17.38 -6.42 11.36
C TYR A 148 17.80 -4.95 11.25
N ILE A 149 17.91 -4.23 12.38
CA ILE A 149 18.40 -2.84 12.41
C ILE A 149 19.88 -2.78 12.02
N GLN A 150 20.69 -3.73 12.50
CA GLN A 150 22.10 -3.80 12.16
C GLN A 150 22.28 -4.11 10.68
N ALA A 151 21.50 -5.04 10.13
CA ALA A 151 21.48 -5.33 8.70
C ALA A 151 21.11 -4.08 7.89
N ALA A 152 20.09 -3.33 8.31
CA ALA A 152 19.66 -2.11 7.65
C ALA A 152 20.77 -1.03 7.64
N LYS A 153 21.42 -0.78 8.78
CA LYS A 153 22.55 0.17 8.87
C LYS A 153 23.71 -0.23 7.96
N GLN A 154 24.07 -1.52 7.94
CA GLN A 154 25.12 -2.02 7.07
C GLN A 154 24.80 -1.78 5.59
N MET A 155 23.54 -1.97 5.19
CA MET A 155 23.12 -1.73 3.80
C MET A 155 23.08 -0.23 3.45
N GLU A 156 22.68 0.61 4.39
CA GLU A 156 22.78 2.07 4.25
C GLU A 156 24.24 2.52 4.07
N GLU A 157 25.18 2.00 4.87
CA GLU A 157 26.62 2.28 4.74
C GLU A 157 27.21 1.78 3.40
N VAL A 158 26.63 0.72 2.82
CA VAL A 158 26.96 0.25 1.48
C VAL A 158 26.46 1.21 0.39
N GLY A 159 25.51 2.09 0.72
CA GLY A 159 24.93 3.10 -0.16
C GLY A 159 23.54 2.75 -0.69
N VAL A 160 22.91 1.71 -0.15
CA VAL A 160 21.53 1.35 -0.50
C VAL A 160 20.60 2.49 -0.09
N ARG A 161 19.69 2.88 -0.98
CA ARG A 161 18.70 3.94 -0.72
C ARG A 161 17.31 3.43 -0.40
N THR A 162 16.96 2.23 -0.88
CA THR A 162 15.64 1.64 -0.62
C THR A 162 15.78 0.28 0.05
N LEU A 163 15.11 0.12 1.19
CA LEU A 163 14.98 -1.15 1.89
C LEU A 163 13.53 -1.64 1.85
N ILE A 164 13.36 -2.92 1.58
CA ILE A 164 12.10 -3.62 1.77
C ILE A 164 12.23 -4.40 3.07
N PHE A 165 11.34 -4.15 4.02
CA PHE A 165 11.35 -4.85 5.29
C PHE A 165 10.12 -5.75 5.41
N THR A 166 10.34 -7.03 5.67
CA THR A 166 9.27 -8.01 5.89
C THR A 166 9.43 -8.66 7.25
N ASP A 167 8.44 -8.53 8.13
CA ASP A 167 8.31 -9.45 9.27
C ASP A 167 7.59 -10.71 8.78
N ILE A 168 8.36 -11.80 8.66
CA ILE A 168 7.88 -13.08 8.11
C ILE A 168 6.73 -13.64 8.96
N SER A 169 6.71 -13.37 10.27
CA SER A 169 5.64 -13.84 11.16
C SER A 169 4.27 -13.24 10.81
N LYS A 170 4.27 -12.07 10.16
CA LYS A 170 3.08 -11.34 9.71
C LYS A 170 2.74 -11.61 8.25
N ASP A 171 3.64 -12.16 7.46
CA ASP A 171 3.38 -12.30 6.03
C ASP A 171 2.25 -13.30 5.73
N GLY A 172 1.32 -12.89 4.86
CA GLY A 172 0.13 -13.66 4.52
C GLY A 172 -0.89 -13.86 5.66
N THR A 173 -0.74 -13.24 6.84
CA THR A 173 -1.67 -13.42 7.98
C THR A 173 -2.88 -12.49 7.97
N LEU A 174 -2.77 -11.33 7.30
CA LEU A 174 -3.77 -10.26 7.35
C LEU A 174 -3.98 -9.68 8.78
N GLU A 175 -2.97 -9.75 9.65
CA GLU A 175 -3.03 -9.22 11.03
C GLU A 175 -2.43 -7.81 11.19
N GLY A 176 -1.85 -7.27 10.14
CA GLY A 176 -1.10 -6.02 10.14
C GLY A 176 0.41 -6.21 10.03
N PRO A 177 1.12 -5.25 9.41
CA PRO A 177 2.57 -5.25 9.38
C PRO A 177 3.11 -5.01 10.80
N ASN A 178 4.40 -5.29 11.00
CA ASN A 178 5.05 -4.99 12.26
C ASN A 178 5.35 -3.49 12.38
N PHE A 179 4.37 -2.72 12.84
CA PHE A 179 4.47 -1.27 12.99
C PHE A 179 5.58 -0.83 13.96
N GLU A 180 5.88 -1.63 14.99
CA GLU A 180 6.92 -1.30 15.96
C GLU A 180 8.31 -1.38 15.30
N GLN A 181 8.59 -2.48 14.60
CA GLN A 181 9.87 -2.65 13.90
C GLN A 181 10.04 -1.66 12.74
N LEU A 182 8.96 -1.37 12.01
CA LEU A 182 8.97 -0.34 10.96
C LEU A 182 9.25 1.05 11.52
N SER A 183 8.66 1.39 12.69
CA SER A 183 8.94 2.65 13.38
C SER A 183 10.40 2.72 13.85
N GLU A 184 10.93 1.62 14.41
CA GLU A 184 12.33 1.57 14.83
C GLU A 184 13.28 1.78 13.65
N LEU A 185 13.03 1.14 12.50
CA LEU A 185 13.79 1.38 11.27
C LEU A 185 13.69 2.84 10.83
N ALA A 186 12.47 3.39 10.70
CA ALA A 186 12.26 4.75 10.21
C ALA A 186 12.95 5.82 11.08
N ASN A 187 13.13 5.56 12.37
CA ASN A 187 13.85 6.45 13.28
C ASN A 187 15.38 6.23 13.30
N THR A 188 15.87 5.17 12.66
CA THR A 188 17.26 4.72 12.80
C THR A 188 18.10 4.89 11.52
N ILE A 189 17.47 4.83 10.35
CA ILE A 189 18.12 4.96 9.04
C ILE A 189 17.44 6.05 8.21
N SER A 190 18.12 6.54 7.18
CA SER A 190 17.63 7.52 6.21
C SER A 190 17.15 6.89 4.90
N CYS A 191 17.24 5.57 4.76
CA CYS A 191 16.74 4.85 3.58
C CYS A 191 15.22 4.96 3.43
N ASP A 192 14.75 4.92 2.19
CA ASP A 192 13.35 4.72 1.85
C ASP A 192 12.91 3.31 2.27
N ILE A 193 12.03 3.24 3.27
CA ILE A 193 11.50 1.97 3.78
C ILE A 193 10.21 1.61 3.04
N ILE A 194 10.19 0.40 2.46
CA ILE A 194 9.00 -0.24 1.92
C ILE A 194 8.56 -1.33 2.90
N ALA A 195 7.39 -1.15 3.51
CA ALA A 195 6.79 -2.15 4.38
C ALA A 195 6.25 -3.34 3.59
N SER A 196 6.49 -4.56 4.06
CA SER A 196 5.98 -5.80 3.49
C SER A 196 5.49 -6.74 4.60
N GLY A 197 4.50 -7.58 4.29
CA GLY A 197 3.91 -8.54 5.22
C GLY A 197 2.73 -8.00 6.03
N GLY A 198 1.68 -8.79 6.15
CA GLY A 198 0.56 -8.56 7.09
C GLY A 198 -0.46 -7.48 6.70
N ILE A 199 -0.29 -6.75 5.61
CA ILE A 199 -1.28 -5.74 5.17
C ILE A 199 -2.66 -6.39 5.00
N LYS A 200 -3.71 -5.68 5.44
CA LYS A 200 -5.09 -6.20 5.50
C LYS A 200 -6.08 -5.26 4.83
N ASP A 201 -6.11 -4.01 5.27
CA ASP A 201 -7.12 -3.03 4.88
C ASP A 201 -6.55 -1.59 4.92
N LEU A 202 -7.41 -0.61 4.61
CA LEU A 202 -7.03 0.81 4.52
C LEU A 202 -6.51 1.39 5.85
N SER A 203 -6.91 0.83 7.00
CA SER A 203 -6.42 1.34 8.29
C SER A 203 -4.90 1.17 8.42
N HIS A 204 -4.35 0.09 7.86
CA HIS A 204 -2.90 -0.13 7.82
C HIS A 204 -2.21 0.85 6.86
N ILE A 205 -2.84 1.15 5.72
CA ILE A 205 -2.30 2.12 4.75
C ILE A 205 -2.20 3.51 5.38
N HIS A 206 -3.25 3.97 6.03
CA HIS A 206 -3.25 5.26 6.73
C HIS A 206 -2.16 5.32 7.80
N ARG A 207 -2.06 4.28 8.65
CA ARG A 207 -1.05 4.24 9.71
C ARG A 207 0.38 4.28 9.16
N LEU A 208 0.66 3.55 8.07
CA LEU A 208 1.99 3.58 7.44
C LEU A 208 2.29 4.95 6.80
N ALA A 209 1.30 5.60 6.19
CA ALA A 209 1.44 6.94 5.63
C ALA A 209 1.73 7.98 6.73
N GLU A 210 1.03 7.91 7.88
CA GLU A 210 1.27 8.77 9.04
C GLU A 210 2.67 8.57 9.65
N MET A 211 3.19 7.35 9.60
CA MET A 211 4.56 7.02 10.03
C MET A 211 5.64 7.53 9.06
N GLY A 212 5.27 8.09 7.90
CA GLY A 212 6.22 8.54 6.89
C GLY A 212 6.91 7.41 6.14
N ILE A 213 6.34 6.20 6.13
CA ILE A 213 6.88 5.07 5.38
C ILE A 213 6.83 5.37 3.88
N TYR A 214 7.93 5.09 3.16
CA TYR A 214 8.06 5.43 1.75
C TYR A 214 7.09 4.64 0.86
N GLY A 215 6.94 3.34 1.14
CA GLY A 215 6.04 2.49 0.38
C GLY A 215 5.51 1.28 1.13
N VAL A 216 4.55 0.60 0.54
CA VAL A 216 3.95 -0.62 1.10
C VAL A 216 3.67 -1.63 0.01
N ILE A 217 4.07 -2.89 0.23
CA ILE A 217 3.77 -4.02 -0.63
C ILE A 217 2.43 -4.64 -0.21
N CYS A 218 1.49 -4.73 -1.15
CA CYS A 218 0.16 -5.26 -0.94
C CYS A 218 -0.05 -6.51 -1.79
N GLY A 219 -0.05 -7.67 -1.14
CA GLY A 219 -0.26 -8.97 -1.78
C GLY A 219 -1.63 -9.54 -1.47
N LYS A 220 -1.67 -10.47 -0.51
CA LYS A 220 -2.86 -11.27 -0.15
C LYS A 220 -4.13 -10.45 0.06
N ALA A 221 -4.05 -9.26 0.67
CA ALA A 221 -5.20 -8.39 0.90
C ALA A 221 -5.91 -7.94 -0.38
N LEU A 222 -5.17 -7.75 -1.48
CA LEU A 222 -5.76 -7.38 -2.77
C LEU A 222 -6.54 -8.55 -3.37
N TYR A 223 -5.96 -9.75 -3.36
CA TYR A 223 -6.60 -10.95 -3.89
C TYR A 223 -7.81 -11.40 -3.06
N ASN A 224 -7.75 -11.23 -1.74
CA ASN A 224 -8.86 -11.53 -0.84
C ASN A 224 -9.95 -10.43 -0.82
N GLY A 225 -9.72 -9.29 -1.47
CA GLY A 225 -10.66 -8.17 -1.51
C GLY A 225 -10.83 -7.41 -0.20
N THR A 226 -9.99 -7.67 0.81
CA THR A 226 -10.01 -6.90 2.07
C THR A 226 -9.40 -5.51 1.90
N LEU A 227 -8.63 -5.30 0.83
CA LEU A 227 -8.07 -4.02 0.43
C LEU A 227 -8.40 -3.75 -1.04
N ASP A 228 -9.12 -2.66 -1.31
CA ASP A 228 -9.27 -2.13 -2.67
C ASP A 228 -8.03 -1.30 -3.05
N LEU A 229 -7.43 -1.59 -4.20
CA LEU A 229 -6.16 -0.98 -4.62
C LEU A 229 -6.32 0.51 -4.93
N ALA A 230 -7.39 0.92 -5.61
CA ALA A 230 -7.62 2.32 -5.94
C ALA A 230 -7.79 3.16 -4.67
N SER A 231 -8.60 2.67 -3.73
CA SER A 231 -8.77 3.28 -2.42
C SER A 231 -7.45 3.33 -1.63
N ALA A 232 -6.63 2.28 -1.70
CA ALA A 232 -5.33 2.24 -1.03
C ALA A 232 -4.37 3.31 -1.57
N ILE A 233 -4.34 3.50 -2.90
CA ILE A 233 -3.50 4.52 -3.55
C ILE A 233 -3.93 5.92 -3.11
N VAL A 234 -5.24 6.20 -3.06
CA VAL A 234 -5.76 7.48 -2.57
C VAL A 234 -5.38 7.68 -1.10
N ALA A 235 -5.60 6.67 -0.26
CA ALA A 235 -5.32 6.68 1.17
C ALA A 235 -3.83 6.88 1.50
N ALA A 236 -2.94 6.48 0.60
CA ALA A 236 -1.49 6.59 0.76
C ALA A 236 -0.93 7.99 0.40
N GLU A 237 -1.71 8.85 -0.25
CA GLU A 237 -1.37 10.24 -0.59
C GLU A 237 -2.60 11.14 -0.41
N PRO A 238 -3.12 11.30 0.83
CA PRO A 238 -4.33 12.09 1.07
C PRO A 238 -4.18 13.55 0.64
N GLU A 239 -2.95 14.08 0.58
CA GLU A 239 -2.65 15.44 0.11
C GLU A 239 -3.20 15.69 -1.30
N ARG A 240 -3.30 14.64 -2.14
CA ARG A 240 -3.86 14.75 -3.49
C ARG A 240 -5.29 15.31 -3.49
N LEU A 241 -6.08 14.95 -2.47
CA LEU A 241 -7.48 15.35 -2.33
C LEU A 241 -7.64 16.87 -2.12
N PHE A 242 -6.57 17.54 -1.67
CA PHE A 242 -6.60 18.96 -1.30
C PHE A 242 -5.68 19.83 -2.17
N LYS A 243 -5.17 19.29 -3.29
CA LYS A 243 -4.27 20.03 -4.19
C LYS A 243 -4.97 21.19 -4.90
N LYS A 244 -6.23 21.00 -5.33
CA LYS A 244 -7.00 22.05 -6.02
C LYS A 244 -7.61 23.06 -5.05
N SER A 245 -7.96 22.62 -3.84
CA SER A 245 -8.54 23.43 -2.78
C SER A 245 -8.20 22.82 -1.43
N GLU A 246 -7.80 23.66 -0.46
CA GLU A 246 -7.59 23.23 0.93
C GLU A 246 -8.90 22.80 1.62
N LEU A 247 -10.05 23.21 1.05
CA LEU A 247 -11.37 22.90 1.55
C LEU A 247 -12.23 22.31 0.42
N ILE A 248 -12.60 21.04 0.55
CA ILE A 248 -13.34 20.28 -0.47
C ILE A 248 -14.75 19.92 0.01
N PRO A 249 -15.73 19.75 -0.90
CA PRO A 249 -17.05 19.26 -0.54
C PRO A 249 -17.00 17.79 -0.10
N ALA A 250 -17.79 17.46 0.91
CA ALA A 250 -18.03 16.10 1.38
C ALA A 250 -19.54 15.82 1.34
N VAL A 251 -19.94 14.96 0.42
CA VAL A 251 -21.30 14.44 0.27
C VAL A 251 -21.45 13.24 1.20
N VAL A 252 -22.42 13.32 2.10
CA VAL A 252 -22.74 12.22 3.02
C VAL A 252 -23.95 11.48 2.49
N GLN A 253 -23.82 10.17 2.37
CA GLN A 253 -24.86 9.27 1.87
C GLN A 253 -25.14 8.16 2.89
N ASP A 254 -26.39 7.76 3.04
CA ASP A 254 -26.74 6.59 3.84
C ASP A 254 -26.20 5.33 3.17
N ASP A 255 -25.47 4.52 3.95
CA ASP A 255 -24.82 3.32 3.44
C ASP A 255 -25.82 2.28 2.93
N LYS A 256 -27.01 2.17 3.53
CA LYS A 256 -28.00 1.16 3.15
C LYS A 256 -28.91 1.63 2.03
N THR A 257 -29.39 2.86 2.09
CA THR A 257 -30.42 3.34 1.16
C THR A 257 -29.85 4.07 -0.05
N GLY A 258 -28.59 4.51 0.00
CA GLY A 258 -28.03 5.40 -1.03
C GLY A 258 -28.63 6.81 -1.00
N GLU A 259 -29.43 7.15 0.00
CA GLU A 259 -30.01 8.48 0.14
C GLU A 259 -28.91 9.51 0.48
N VAL A 260 -28.85 10.62 -0.25
CA VAL A 260 -27.95 11.72 0.10
C VAL A 260 -28.51 12.43 1.34
N LEU A 261 -27.73 12.42 2.42
CA LEU A 261 -28.12 12.93 3.73
C LEU A 261 -27.73 14.39 3.91
N MET A 262 -26.51 14.78 3.51
CA MET A 262 -26.04 16.16 3.64
C MET A 262 -24.83 16.42 2.74
N LEU A 263 -24.54 17.71 2.54
CA LEU A 263 -23.27 18.20 2.02
C LEU A 263 -22.62 19.08 3.10
N ALA A 264 -21.36 18.84 3.36
CA ALA A 264 -20.52 19.69 4.20
C ALA A 264 -19.14 19.86 3.53
N TYR A 265 -18.20 20.45 4.26
CA TYR A 265 -16.85 20.69 3.75
C TYR A 265 -15.82 20.09 4.69
N MET A 266 -14.76 19.52 4.12
CA MET A 266 -13.62 19.00 4.86
C MET A 266 -12.35 19.67 4.34
N ASP A 267 -11.45 19.99 5.25
CA ASP A 267 -10.03 20.18 4.94
C ASP A 267 -9.26 18.91 5.33
N MET A 268 -7.94 18.93 5.16
CA MET A 268 -7.07 17.81 5.50
C MET A 268 -7.22 17.36 6.97
N GLU A 269 -7.39 18.30 7.89
CA GLU A 269 -7.49 18.02 9.32
C GLU A 269 -8.84 17.37 9.67
N ALA A 270 -9.94 17.87 9.11
CA ALA A 270 -11.26 17.26 9.25
C ALA A 270 -11.30 15.84 8.66
N TYR A 271 -10.65 15.61 7.51
CA TYR A 271 -10.49 14.29 6.92
C TYR A 271 -9.70 13.34 7.84
N LYS A 272 -8.54 13.77 8.34
CA LYS A 272 -7.72 12.99 9.28
C LYS A 272 -8.49 12.63 10.56
N ARG A 273 -9.22 13.58 11.14
CA ARG A 273 -10.08 13.32 12.31
C ARG A 273 -11.16 12.30 12.00
N THR A 274 -11.78 12.39 10.82
CA THR A 274 -12.80 11.45 10.37
C THR A 274 -12.27 10.02 10.32
N LEU A 275 -11.11 9.83 9.70
CA LEU A 275 -10.44 8.53 9.66
C LEU A 275 -10.11 8.01 11.06
N LYS A 276 -9.59 8.89 11.92
CA LYS A 276 -9.16 8.53 13.28
C LYS A 276 -10.33 8.13 14.19
N THR A 277 -11.47 8.82 14.10
CA THR A 277 -12.60 8.60 15.03
C THR A 277 -13.68 7.67 14.47
N GLY A 278 -13.61 7.28 13.19
CA GLY A 278 -14.67 6.51 12.52
C GLY A 278 -16.01 7.23 12.43
N THR A 279 -16.01 8.55 12.64
CA THR A 279 -17.20 9.42 12.66
C THR A 279 -16.90 10.68 11.88
N THR A 280 -17.89 11.28 11.22
CA THR A 280 -17.64 12.41 10.33
C THR A 280 -17.27 13.70 11.07
N TRP A 281 -16.13 14.29 10.70
CA TRP A 281 -15.69 15.62 11.09
C TRP A 281 -15.70 16.56 9.90
N PHE A 282 -16.19 17.78 10.10
CA PHE A 282 -16.27 18.79 9.05
C PHE A 282 -15.63 20.10 9.51
N TRP A 283 -15.23 20.94 8.55
CA TRP A 283 -14.93 22.34 8.79
C TRP A 283 -16.18 23.19 8.63
N SER A 284 -16.63 23.82 9.72
CA SER A 284 -17.78 24.72 9.67
C SER A 284 -17.37 26.10 9.16
N ARG A 285 -17.69 26.41 7.90
CA ARG A 285 -17.37 27.73 7.31
C ARG A 285 -18.02 28.91 8.05
N SER A 286 -19.17 28.71 8.70
CA SER A 286 -19.84 29.78 9.46
C SER A 286 -19.28 29.98 10.86
N ARG A 287 -18.85 28.89 11.51
CA ARG A 287 -18.34 28.93 12.89
C ARG A 287 -16.82 29.01 12.96
N GLN A 288 -16.14 28.74 11.84
CA GLN A 288 -14.68 28.66 11.73
C GLN A 288 -14.09 27.69 12.77
N GLU A 289 -14.74 26.52 12.90
CA GLU A 289 -14.34 25.47 13.84
C GLU A 289 -14.54 24.07 13.24
N TYR A 290 -13.79 23.11 13.76
CA TYR A 290 -14.00 21.70 13.47
C TYR A 290 -15.21 21.17 14.23
N TRP A 291 -16.08 20.48 13.50
CA TRP A 291 -17.33 19.99 14.03
C TRP A 291 -17.46 18.48 13.79
N ASN A 292 -17.55 17.72 14.89
CA ASN A 292 -17.94 16.32 14.84
C ASN A 292 -19.47 16.22 14.81
N LYS A 293 -20.02 15.59 13.76
CA LYS A 293 -21.47 15.46 13.59
C LYS A 293 -22.06 14.62 14.72
N GLY A 294 -22.99 15.24 15.44
CA GLY A 294 -23.79 14.54 16.45
C GLY A 294 -23.14 14.43 17.83
N ALA A 295 -21.93 14.95 18.04
CA ALA A 295 -21.23 14.87 19.33
C ALA A 295 -22.05 15.40 20.51
N ASN A 296 -22.83 16.47 20.30
CA ASN A 296 -23.67 17.07 21.34
C ASN A 296 -25.13 16.56 21.32
N SER A 297 -25.63 16.18 20.15
CA SER A 297 -27.06 15.85 19.95
C SER A 297 -27.37 14.35 19.97
N GLY A 298 -26.35 13.48 19.98
CA GLY A 298 -26.50 12.03 19.81
C GLY A 298 -26.77 11.59 18.36
N ASN A 299 -27.11 12.51 17.46
CA ASN A 299 -27.34 12.23 16.03
C ASN A 299 -26.03 12.09 15.22
N TYR A 300 -25.23 11.07 15.52
CA TYR A 300 -23.91 10.85 14.91
C TYR A 300 -23.97 10.09 13.59
N GLN A 301 -22.88 10.20 12.83
CA GLN A 301 -22.67 9.53 11.56
C GLN A 301 -21.46 8.61 11.69
N GLN A 302 -21.70 7.30 11.69
CA GLN A 302 -20.64 6.31 11.69
C GLN A 302 -20.17 6.08 10.25
N VAL A 303 -18.89 6.29 9.98
CA VAL A 303 -18.33 6.16 8.63
C VAL A 303 -18.16 4.68 8.27
N MET A 304 -18.71 4.31 7.11
CA MET A 304 -18.59 2.97 6.54
C MET A 304 -17.56 2.93 5.41
N SER A 305 -17.53 3.96 4.56
CA SER A 305 -16.52 4.13 3.52
C SER A 305 -16.38 5.58 3.11
N ILE A 306 -15.21 5.92 2.57
CA ILE A 306 -14.93 7.21 1.95
C ILE A 306 -14.40 6.92 0.55
N SER A 307 -14.93 7.62 -0.44
CA SER A 307 -14.49 7.59 -1.84
C SER A 307 -14.33 9.02 -2.35
N CYS A 308 -13.54 9.21 -3.39
CA CYS A 308 -13.40 10.47 -4.10
C CYS A 308 -13.98 10.37 -5.51
N ASP A 309 -14.25 11.51 -6.12
CA ASP A 309 -14.61 11.61 -7.53
C ASP A 309 -13.40 11.46 -8.46
N CYS A 310 -13.64 11.59 -9.77
CA CYS A 310 -12.66 11.24 -10.79
C CYS A 310 -11.44 12.16 -10.86
N ASP A 311 -11.50 13.33 -10.24
CA ASP A 311 -10.46 14.35 -10.23
C ASP A 311 -10.10 14.82 -8.81
N ASP A 312 -10.43 13.98 -7.81
CA ASP A 312 -9.96 14.06 -6.43
C ASP A 312 -10.27 15.37 -5.71
N ASP A 313 -11.42 16.00 -5.95
CA ASP A 313 -11.77 17.24 -5.28
C ASP A 313 -13.13 17.23 -4.58
N THR A 314 -13.81 16.08 -4.57
CA THR A 314 -15.03 15.86 -3.80
C THR A 314 -14.99 14.51 -3.10
N LEU A 315 -15.41 14.47 -1.83
CA LEU A 315 -15.58 13.22 -1.08
C LEU A 315 -17.03 12.74 -1.12
N LEU A 316 -17.23 11.44 -1.32
CA LEU A 316 -18.47 10.72 -1.01
C LEU A 316 -18.22 9.83 0.21
N ILE A 317 -18.96 10.09 1.29
CA ILE A 317 -18.83 9.40 2.57
C ILE A 317 -20.12 8.64 2.83
N ARG A 318 -20.03 7.31 2.84
CA ARG A 318 -21.16 6.45 3.19
C ARG A 318 -21.16 6.24 4.69
N VAL A 319 -22.32 6.44 5.32
CA VAL A 319 -22.46 6.40 6.78
C VAL A 319 -23.66 5.57 7.22
N VAL A 320 -23.56 4.97 8.40
CA VAL A 320 -24.74 4.60 9.18
C VAL A 320 -25.15 5.84 9.97
N GLN A 321 -26.30 6.41 9.62
CA GLN A 321 -26.86 7.58 10.31
C GLN A 321 -27.65 7.15 11.54
N HIS A 322 -27.24 7.66 12.71
CA HIS A 322 -28.02 7.54 13.94
C HIS A 322 -28.78 8.85 14.18
N GLY A 323 -30.09 8.77 14.42
CA GLY A 323 -30.95 9.95 14.55
C GLY A 323 -31.10 10.76 13.25
N SER A 324 -31.33 12.08 13.36
CA SER A 324 -31.50 12.96 12.18
C SER A 324 -30.17 13.51 11.65
N ALA A 325 -29.97 13.49 10.32
CA ALA A 325 -28.82 14.18 9.73
C ALA A 325 -28.98 15.71 9.85
N CYS A 326 -30.19 16.23 9.67
CA CYS A 326 -30.45 17.67 9.72
C CYS A 326 -30.76 18.17 11.15
N HIS A 327 -30.39 19.43 11.41
CA HIS A 327 -30.72 20.13 12.66
C HIS A 327 -32.22 20.42 12.80
N THR A 328 -32.99 20.36 11.70
CA THR A 328 -34.46 20.51 11.69
C THR A 328 -35.19 19.27 12.19
N GLY A 329 -34.47 18.18 12.49
CA GLY A 329 -35.06 16.86 12.75
C GLY A 329 -35.31 16.03 11.48
N SER A 330 -35.13 16.59 10.29
CA SER A 330 -35.28 15.86 9.02
C SER A 330 -34.15 14.84 8.83
N ARG A 331 -34.50 13.70 8.21
CA ARG A 331 -33.54 12.62 7.90
C ARG A 331 -32.41 13.09 6.99
N SER A 332 -32.75 13.82 5.92
CA SER A 332 -31.80 14.46 4.99
C SER A 332 -31.91 15.98 5.08
N CYS A 333 -30.84 16.70 4.76
CA CYS A 333 -30.84 18.15 4.52
C CYS A 333 -31.54 18.54 3.20
N PHE A 334 -31.74 17.59 2.29
CA PHE A 334 -32.36 17.79 0.98
C PHE A 334 -33.87 17.51 1.00
N PHE A 335 -34.57 17.95 2.04
CA PHE A 335 -35.99 17.67 2.25
C PHE A 335 -36.96 18.66 1.57
N LYS A 336 -36.44 19.76 1.00
CA LYS A 336 -37.24 20.75 0.28
C LYS A 336 -37.18 20.48 -1.21
N GLU A 337 -38.31 20.05 -1.78
CA GLU A 337 -38.43 19.76 -3.21
C GLU A 337 -38.81 21.03 -3.99
N ILE A 338 -38.09 21.29 -5.09
CA ILE A 338 -38.44 22.33 -6.06
C ILE A 338 -38.99 21.61 -7.29
N LYS A 339 -40.30 21.75 -7.53
CA LYS A 339 -40.94 21.16 -8.72
C LYS A 339 -40.68 22.04 -9.94
N PRO A 340 -40.17 21.48 -11.05
CA PRO A 340 -40.10 22.23 -12.30
C PRO A 340 -41.52 22.56 -12.76
N ARG A 341 -41.70 23.72 -13.41
CA ARG A 341 -43.03 24.24 -13.80
C ARG A 341 -43.86 23.30 -14.69
N ASN A 342 -43.25 22.27 -15.29
CA ASN A 342 -43.84 21.44 -16.33
C ASN A 342 -43.83 19.93 -15.98
N LEU A 343 -43.78 19.56 -14.69
CA LEU A 343 -44.03 18.18 -14.23
C LEU A 343 -45.40 18.08 -13.54
#